data_AF-A0A538MG59-F1
#
_entry.id   AF-A0A538MG59-F1
#
_cell.length_a   1.000
_cell.length_b   1.000
_cell.length_c   1.000
_cell.angle_alpha   90.00
_cell.angle_beta   90.00
_cell.angle_gamma   90.00
#
_symmetry.space_group_name_H-M   'P 1'
#
loop_
_entity.id
_entity.type
_entity.pdbx_description
1 polymer ?
#
loop_
_entity_poly.entity_id
_entity_poly.type
_entity_poly.pdbx_seq_one_letter_code
_entity_poly.pdbx_strand_id
1 'polypeptide(L)'
;MSRRFLVPLAGVAAALAVAGTAFSQARSVPKLVGTVGPGYTIKLTKAGVKVRSLKAGTYKFVISDKSSFHNFTLEQETGAKFEKHLTGTSFTGPKTVTLTLKRGKWKYYCSVHEPTMFGFFTVK
;
A
#
# COMPACT_ATOMS: atom_id res chain seq x y z
N MET A 1 75.81 -13.15 -37.54
CA MET A 1 75.56 -11.80 -38.07
C MET A 1 74.17 -11.38 -37.62
N SER A 2 74.08 -10.57 -36.56
CA SER A 2 73.62 -9.16 -36.63
C SER A 2 72.08 -9.09 -36.72
N ARG A 3 71.31 -8.42 -35.86
CA ARG A 3 71.59 -7.36 -34.89
C ARG A 3 70.34 -7.18 -34.01
N ARG A 4 70.56 -6.76 -32.77
CA ARG A 4 69.55 -6.45 -31.74
C ARG A 4 68.65 -5.27 -32.14
N PHE A 5 67.38 -5.30 -31.74
CA PHE A 5 66.65 -4.11 -31.30
C PHE A 5 65.77 -4.47 -30.09
N LEU A 6 66.18 -3.97 -28.92
CA LEU A 6 65.33 -3.72 -27.77
C LEU A 6 64.68 -2.34 -27.98
N VAL A 7 63.43 -2.17 -27.55
CA VAL A 7 62.99 -1.17 -26.54
C VAL A 7 61.46 -1.28 -26.34
N PRO A 8 60.94 -1.04 -25.13
CA PRO A 8 59.61 -1.40 -24.63
C PRO A 8 58.63 -0.20 -24.68
N LEU A 9 57.47 -0.29 -24.00
CA LEU A 9 56.61 0.77 -23.40
C LEU A 9 55.11 0.49 -23.70
N ALA A 10 54.34 -0.14 -22.81
CA ALA A 10 53.61 0.39 -21.64
C ALA A 10 52.25 1.04 -21.94
N GLY A 11 51.25 0.69 -21.11
CA GLY A 11 49.95 1.37 -20.91
C GLY A 11 48.88 0.99 -21.94
N VAL A 12 47.60 0.77 -21.61
CA VAL A 12 46.77 1.15 -20.47
C VAL A 12 45.63 0.11 -20.40
N ALA A 13 45.34 -0.42 -19.21
CA ALA A 13 44.13 -1.22 -18.98
C ALA A 13 42.91 -0.28 -18.99
N ALA A 14 42.07 -0.37 -20.02
CA ALA A 14 40.80 0.33 -20.07
C ALA A 14 39.71 -0.52 -19.37
N ALA A 15 39.26 -0.03 -18.23
CA ALA A 15 38.20 -0.62 -17.42
C ALA A 15 36.83 -0.55 -18.12
N LEU A 16 36.13 -1.68 -18.22
CA LEU A 16 34.67 -1.71 -18.38
C LEU A 16 34.05 -2.20 -17.07
N ALA A 17 33.87 -1.28 -16.12
CA ALA A 17 32.94 -1.49 -15.04
C ALA A 17 31.54 -1.18 -15.57
N VAL A 18 30.80 -2.21 -15.99
CA VAL A 18 29.36 -2.11 -16.22
C VAL A 18 28.71 -2.00 -14.85
N ALA A 19 28.62 -0.78 -14.33
CA ALA A 19 27.80 -0.46 -13.18
C ALA A 19 26.35 -0.73 -13.56
N GLY A 20 25.84 -1.90 -13.15
CA GLY A 20 24.43 -2.23 -13.24
C GLY A 20 23.62 -1.23 -12.42
N THR A 21 23.12 -0.19 -13.07
CA THR A 21 22.05 0.64 -12.53
C THR A 21 20.79 -0.21 -12.52
N ALA A 22 20.65 -1.02 -11.48
CA ALA A 22 19.37 -1.61 -11.13
C ALA A 22 18.44 -0.44 -10.75
N PHE A 23 17.78 0.14 -11.75
CA PHE A 23 16.63 1.00 -11.55
C PHE A 23 15.59 0.18 -10.81
N SER A 24 15.60 0.30 -9.48
CA SER A 24 14.47 -0.10 -8.66
C SER A 24 13.31 0.80 -9.07
N GLN A 25 12.52 0.37 -10.05
CA GLN A 25 11.23 1.00 -10.33
C GLN A 25 10.46 0.99 -9.00
N ALA A 26 10.32 2.16 -8.40
CA ALA A 26 9.55 2.32 -7.17
C ALA A 26 8.13 1.83 -7.47
N ARG A 27 7.79 0.62 -7.01
CA ARG A 27 6.45 0.07 -7.17
C ARG A 27 5.48 1.02 -6.48
N SER A 28 4.53 1.57 -7.24
CA SER A 28 3.50 2.42 -6.68
C SER A 28 2.72 1.66 -5.59
N VAL A 29 2.58 2.27 -4.42
CA VAL A 29 1.80 1.68 -3.32
C VAL A 29 0.35 1.46 -3.78
N PRO A 30 -0.17 0.22 -3.77
CA PRO A 30 -1.52 -0.07 -4.26
C PRO A 30 -2.58 0.70 -3.48
N LYS A 31 -3.60 1.20 -4.18
CA LYS A 31 -4.72 1.94 -3.59
C LYS A 31 -5.88 1.02 -3.25
N LEU A 32 -6.50 1.25 -2.10
CA LEU A 32 -7.79 0.73 -1.68
C LEU A 32 -8.73 1.91 -1.51
N VAL A 33 -9.86 1.89 -2.22
CA VAL A 33 -10.83 2.98 -2.20
C VAL A 33 -11.97 2.62 -1.25
N GLY A 34 -12.08 3.38 -0.17
CA GLY A 34 -13.17 3.28 0.79
C GLY A 34 -14.24 4.34 0.53
N THR A 35 -15.49 4.01 0.81
CA THR A 35 -16.58 4.99 0.84
C THR A 35 -17.47 4.69 2.02
N VAL A 36 -17.87 5.74 2.74
CA VAL A 36 -18.86 5.67 3.81
C VAL A 36 -19.85 6.81 3.65
N GLY A 37 -21.14 6.56 3.88
CA GLY A 37 -22.18 7.56 3.68
C GLY A 37 -22.59 7.80 2.22
N PRO A 38 -23.54 8.72 1.97
CA PRO A 38 -24.24 9.55 2.97
C PRO A 38 -25.33 8.80 3.76
N GLY A 39 -25.93 7.75 3.19
CA GLY A 39 -26.78 6.81 3.94
C GLY A 39 -25.99 5.70 4.62
N TYR A 40 -26.68 4.68 5.13
CA TYR A 40 -26.09 3.52 5.83
C TYR A 40 -25.34 2.57 4.89
N THR A 41 -24.29 3.07 4.25
CA THR A 41 -23.49 2.34 3.27
C THR A 41 -22.00 2.47 3.59
N ILE A 42 -21.29 1.36 3.48
CA ILE A 42 -19.83 1.33 3.59
C ILE A 42 -19.26 0.30 2.61
N LYS A 43 -18.19 0.66 1.90
CA LYS A 43 -17.57 -0.19 0.88
C LYS A 43 -16.07 -0.01 0.86
N LEU A 44 -15.35 -1.07 0.53
CA LEU A 44 -13.92 -1.06 0.23
C LEU A 44 -13.67 -1.79 -1.08
N THR A 45 -13.00 -1.12 -2.02
CA THR A 45 -12.70 -1.67 -3.35
C THR A 45 -11.21 -1.51 -3.71
N LYS A 46 -10.74 -2.35 -4.62
CA LYS A 46 -9.43 -2.24 -5.27
C LYS A 46 -9.67 -2.29 -6.77
N ALA A 47 -9.28 -1.23 -7.48
CA ALA A 47 -9.57 -1.07 -8.90
C ALA A 47 -11.06 -1.31 -9.25
N GLY A 48 -11.97 -0.76 -8.45
CA GLY A 48 -13.42 -0.88 -8.63
C GLY A 48 -14.04 -2.19 -8.14
N VAL A 49 -13.24 -3.22 -7.83
CA VAL A 49 -13.74 -4.52 -7.38
C VAL A 49 -13.75 -4.59 -5.85
N LYS A 50 -14.82 -5.14 -5.25
CA LYS A 50 -14.92 -5.34 -3.79
C LYS A 50 -13.72 -6.14 -3.29
N VAL A 51 -13.07 -5.62 -2.24
CA VAL A 51 -11.95 -6.32 -1.61
C VAL A 51 -12.49 -7.55 -0.86
N ARG A 52 -11.99 -8.73 -1.23
CA ARG A 52 -12.21 -10.00 -0.52
C ARG A 52 -10.91 -10.55 0.06
N SER A 53 -9.84 -10.47 -0.72
CA SER A 53 -8.50 -10.86 -0.29
C SER A 53 -7.43 -9.92 -0.81
N LEU A 54 -6.38 -9.73 -0.02
CA LEU A 54 -5.18 -8.96 -0.35
C LEU A 54 -3.92 -9.76 0.00
N LYS A 55 -2.79 -9.40 -0.60
CA LYS A 55 -1.47 -9.83 -0.12
C LYS A 55 -1.07 -8.94 1.06
N ALA A 56 -0.34 -9.48 2.04
CA ALA A 56 0.31 -8.66 3.07
C ALA A 56 1.22 -7.60 2.45
N GLY A 57 1.26 -6.42 3.06
CA GLY A 57 2.05 -5.29 2.56
C GLY A 57 1.41 -3.93 2.78
N THR A 58 2.05 -2.90 2.23
CA THR A 58 1.63 -1.50 2.37
C THR A 58 0.58 -1.11 1.33
N TYR A 59 -0.47 -0.42 1.77
CA TYR A 59 -1.57 0.06 0.95
C TYR A 59 -1.91 1.52 1.28
N LYS A 60 -2.36 2.26 0.26
CA LYS A 60 -2.98 3.58 0.42
C LYS A 60 -4.49 3.42 0.49
N PHE A 61 -5.08 3.68 1.64
CA PHE A 61 -6.52 3.81 1.81
C PHE A 61 -6.94 5.21 1.40
N VAL A 62 -7.76 5.33 0.37
CA VAL A 62 -8.37 6.58 -0.10
C VAL A 62 -9.84 6.51 0.28
N ILE A 63 -10.23 7.17 1.36
CA ILE A 63 -11.57 7.15 1.92
C ILE A 63 -12.33 8.39 1.46
N SER A 64 -13.50 8.19 0.87
CA SER A 64 -14.49 9.24 0.65
C SER A 64 -15.55 9.14 1.73
N ASP A 65 -15.48 10.05 2.71
CA ASP A 65 -16.51 10.19 3.74
C ASP A 65 -17.56 11.21 3.27
N LYS A 66 -18.81 10.77 3.20
CA LYS A 66 -19.92 11.56 2.66
C LYS A 66 -20.96 11.91 3.72
N SER A 67 -20.67 11.64 5.00
CA SER A 67 -21.60 11.85 6.10
C SER A 67 -20.91 12.59 7.25
N SER A 68 -21.69 13.35 8.02
CA SER A 68 -21.23 14.00 9.26
C SER A 68 -21.57 13.18 10.52
N PHE A 69 -22.06 11.95 10.34
CA PHE A 69 -22.47 11.03 11.41
C PHE A 69 -22.03 9.58 11.17
N HIS A 70 -21.06 9.39 10.26
CA HIS A 70 -20.43 8.09 10.00
C HIS A 70 -18.92 8.19 10.06
N ASN A 71 -18.26 7.03 10.13
CA ASN A 71 -16.81 6.95 10.06
C ASN A 71 -16.39 5.66 9.35
N PHE A 72 -15.13 5.62 8.95
CA PHE A 72 -14.48 4.43 8.39
C PHE A 72 -13.42 3.94 9.37
N THR A 73 -13.74 2.91 10.14
CA THR A 73 -12.82 2.21 11.05
C THR A 73 -12.25 0.99 10.38
N LEU A 74 -10.98 0.69 10.65
CA LEU A 74 -10.30 -0.52 10.21
C LEU A 74 -9.76 -1.28 11.42
N GLU A 75 -10.07 -2.57 11.47
CA GLU A 75 -9.69 -3.47 12.56
C GLU A 75 -9.07 -4.76 12.03
N GLN A 76 -8.07 -5.27 12.74
CA GLN A 76 -7.54 -6.61 12.55
C GLN A 76 -8.20 -7.57 13.55
N GLU A 77 -9.15 -8.36 13.07
CA GLU A 77 -9.91 -9.34 13.86
C GLU A 77 -9.06 -10.49 14.41
N THR A 78 -8.00 -10.86 13.67
CA THR A 78 -7.13 -11.98 14.05
C THR A 78 -5.67 -11.55 14.00
N GLY A 79 -4.96 -11.76 15.09
CA GLY A 79 -3.54 -11.46 15.19
C GLY A 79 -3.28 -10.30 16.16
N ALA A 80 -2.54 -9.28 15.70
CA ALA A 80 -2.21 -8.12 16.52
C ALA A 80 -3.46 -7.29 16.82
N LYS A 81 -3.55 -6.71 18.03
CA LYS A 81 -4.57 -5.73 18.40
C LYS A 81 -4.35 -4.45 17.59
N PHE A 82 -5.01 -4.35 16.44
CA PHE A 82 -5.03 -3.14 15.62
C PHE A 82 -6.48 -2.73 15.40
N GLU A 83 -6.79 -1.49 15.76
CA GLU A 83 -8.03 -0.82 15.43
C GLU A 83 -7.73 0.66 15.19
N LYS A 84 -8.30 1.26 14.15
CA LYS A 84 -8.08 2.66 13.83
C LYS A 84 -9.24 3.27 13.06
N HIS A 85 -9.76 4.38 13.57
CA HIS A 85 -10.58 5.31 12.81
C HIS A 85 -9.75 5.96 11.69
N LEU A 86 -10.03 5.61 10.44
CA LEU A 86 -9.42 6.27 9.29
C LEU A 86 -10.08 7.63 9.06
N THR A 87 -11.39 7.75 9.24
CA THR A 87 -12.12 9.03 9.35
C THR A 87 -12.79 9.12 10.72
N GLY A 88 -13.05 10.34 11.21
CA GLY A 88 -13.78 10.56 12.46
C GLY A 88 -15.29 10.70 12.22
N THR A 89 -16.12 10.47 13.22
CA THR A 89 -17.59 10.48 13.06
C THR A 89 -18.15 11.80 12.53
N SER A 90 -17.55 12.93 12.92
CA SER A 90 -17.94 14.27 12.48
C SER A 90 -17.17 14.76 11.25
N PHE A 91 -16.31 13.94 10.66
CA PHE A 91 -15.51 14.31 9.49
C PHE A 91 -16.29 14.03 8.20
N THR A 92 -16.28 14.98 7.28
CA THR A 92 -16.78 14.79 5.92
C THR A 92 -15.71 15.23 4.93
N GLY A 93 -15.52 14.45 3.86
CA GLY A 93 -14.57 14.75 2.80
C GLY A 93 -13.63 13.57 2.48
N PRO A 94 -12.63 13.82 1.61
CA PRO A 94 -11.64 12.82 1.27
C PRO A 94 -10.55 12.72 2.35
N LYS A 95 -10.11 11.49 2.66
CA LYS A 95 -8.95 11.24 3.52
C LYS A 95 -8.10 10.12 2.98
N THR A 96 -6.79 10.33 2.92
CA THR A 96 -5.84 9.29 2.50
C THR A 96 -4.96 8.88 3.67
N VAL A 97 -4.87 7.58 3.93
CA VAL A 97 -4.01 7.00 4.97
C VAL A 97 -3.19 5.87 4.37
N THR A 98 -1.87 5.85 4.61
CA THR A 98 -1.01 4.73 4.22
C THR A 98 -0.84 3.80 5.40
N LEU A 99 -1.14 2.51 5.23
CA LEU A 99 -1.05 1.49 6.28
C LEU A 99 -0.40 0.21 5.76
N THR A 100 0.31 -0.49 6.63
CA THR A 100 0.83 -1.83 6.34
C THR A 100 -0.12 -2.87 6.92
N LEU A 101 -0.67 -3.71 6.04
CA LEU A 101 -1.57 -4.79 6.41
C LEU A 101 -0.78 -6.08 6.65
N LYS A 102 -0.91 -6.62 7.86
CA LYS A 102 -0.39 -7.93 8.24
C LYS A 102 -1.37 -9.04 7.86
N ARG A 103 -0.87 -10.27 7.72
CA ARG A 103 -1.70 -11.46 7.47
C ARG A 103 -2.77 -11.61 8.56
N GLY A 104 -3.99 -11.97 8.16
CA GLY A 104 -5.12 -12.14 9.08
C GLY A 104 -6.46 -11.79 8.46
N LYS A 105 -7.54 -11.95 9.24
CA LYS A 105 -8.86 -11.42 8.97
C LYS A 105 -8.90 -9.95 9.38
N TRP A 106 -9.55 -9.14 8.57
CA TRP A 106 -9.71 -7.70 8.75
C TRP A 106 -11.17 -7.31 8.56
N LYS A 107 -11.59 -6.30 9.30
CA LYS A 107 -12.92 -5.71 9.22
C LYS A 107 -12.78 -4.22 8.96
N TYR A 108 -13.61 -3.70 8.07
CA TYR A 108 -13.88 -2.27 8.00
C TYR A 108 -15.32 -2.03 8.41
N TYR A 109 -15.59 -0.99 9.18
CA TYR A 109 -16.93 -0.70 9.69
C TYR A 109 -17.10 0.76 10.07
N CYS A 110 -18.34 1.19 10.26
CA CYS A 110 -18.65 2.43 10.96
C CYS A 110 -18.88 2.11 12.44
N SER A 111 -18.11 2.69 13.36
CA SER A 111 -18.22 2.35 14.79
C SER A 111 -19.56 2.76 15.42
N VAL A 112 -20.27 3.74 14.84
CA VAL A 112 -21.60 4.16 15.32
C VAL A 112 -22.69 3.19 14.86
N HIS A 113 -22.47 2.48 13.75
CA HIS A 113 -23.47 1.59 13.13
C HIS A 113 -22.87 0.23 12.80
N GLU A 114 -21.98 -0.25 13.66
CA GLU A 114 -21.19 -1.45 13.41
C GLU A 114 -22.01 -2.70 13.08
N PRO A 115 -23.18 -2.95 13.69
CA PRO A 115 -23.99 -4.13 13.37
C PRO A 115 -24.55 -4.18 11.95
N THR A 116 -24.58 -3.04 11.22
CA THR A 116 -25.19 -2.95 9.88
C THR A 116 -24.25 -2.38 8.82
N MET A 117 -23.22 -1.64 9.22
CA MET A 117 -22.27 -0.98 8.33
C MET A 117 -20.87 -1.57 8.53
N PHE A 118 -20.63 -2.74 7.93
CA PHE A 118 -19.33 -3.40 7.98
C PHE A 118 -19.01 -4.20 6.71
N GLY A 119 -17.77 -4.64 6.61
CA GLY A 119 -17.36 -5.67 5.67
C GLY A 119 -16.04 -6.30 6.07
N PHE A 120 -15.84 -7.54 5.65
CA PHE A 120 -14.64 -8.31 5.94
C PHE A 120 -13.77 -8.53 4.71
N PHE A 121 -12.48 -8.67 4.93
CA PHE A 121 -11.54 -9.18 3.95
C PHE A 121 -10.40 -9.95 4.63
N THR A 122 -9.67 -10.76 3.85
CA THR A 122 -8.52 -11.52 4.35
C THR A 122 -7.23 -11.00 3.75
N VAL A 123 -6.20 -10.85 4.57
CA VAL A 123 -4.84 -10.60 4.12
C VAL A 123 -4.08 -11.91 4.19
N LYS A 124 -3.64 -12.39 3.02
CA LYS A 124 -2.86 -13.61 2.83
C LYS A 124 -1.39 -13.26 2.64
#